data_AF-A0A2V2EIH6-F1
#
_entry.id   AF-A0A2V2EIH6-F1
#
_cell.length_a   1.000
_cell.length_b   1.000
_cell.length_c   1.000
_cell.angle_alpha   90.00
_cell.angle_beta   90.00
_cell.angle_gamma   90.00
#
_symmetry.space_group_name_H-M   'P 1'
#
loop_
_entity.id
_entity.type
_entity.pdbx_description
1 polymer ?
#
loop_
_entity_poly.entity_id
_entity_poly.type
_entity_poly.pdbx_seq_one_letter_code
_entity_poly.pdbx_strand_id
1 'polypeptide(L)'
;MAERASETGSESRLYDALDHFRCCKDNDIETFLRKNAFEFINRGWCSVYLIVDEAAFDAGEIKIDAYFTLSHKSLIPENVSKSKIKSASGDKDSKSLHFVLIGQLGKYIEKLPDGTELRAGIASGEILDYAFEVIRASNSLIPCRCALVECSEEPKVQKAYTDYEFKLFQYDCDGGHYQFYKRI
;
A
#
# COMPACT_ATOMS: atom_id res chain seq x y z
N MET A 1 -1.86 3.88 -14.31
CA MET A 1 -2.10 2.53 -14.89
C MET A 1 -3.11 2.57 -16.04
N ALA A 2 -4.32 3.10 -15.84
CA ALA A 2 -5.39 3.11 -16.86
C ALA A 2 -5.02 3.94 -18.09
N GLU A 3 -4.54 5.16 -17.89
CA GLU A 3 -4.12 6.07 -18.98
C GLU A 3 -3.02 5.43 -19.85
N ARG A 4 -1.97 4.88 -19.22
CA ARG A 4 -0.90 4.13 -19.91
C ARG A 4 -1.40 2.87 -20.64
N ALA A 5 -2.40 2.17 -20.09
CA ALA A 5 -2.99 1.01 -20.75
C ALA A 5 -3.83 1.42 -21.98
N SER A 6 -4.52 2.56 -21.89
CA SER A 6 -5.27 3.16 -23.00
C SER A 6 -4.35 3.59 -24.15
N GLU A 7 -3.26 4.29 -23.81
CA GLU A 7 -2.23 4.74 -24.77
C GLU A 7 -1.58 3.58 -25.54
N THR A 8 -1.52 2.39 -24.94
CA THR A 8 -0.90 1.19 -25.53
C THR A 8 -1.92 0.20 -26.10
N GLY A 9 -3.23 0.49 -26.02
CA GLY A 9 -4.30 -0.41 -26.45
C GLY A 9 -4.37 -1.72 -25.66
N SER A 10 -3.82 -1.75 -24.44
CA SER A 10 -3.69 -2.94 -23.58
C SER A 10 -4.76 -3.02 -22.48
N GLU A 11 -5.80 -2.20 -22.55
CA GLU A 11 -6.87 -2.12 -21.54
C GLU A 11 -7.49 -3.47 -21.20
N SER A 12 -7.83 -4.29 -22.20
CA SER A 12 -8.45 -5.60 -21.94
C SER A 12 -7.54 -6.51 -21.12
N ARG A 13 -6.24 -6.56 -21.44
CA ARG A 13 -5.25 -7.35 -20.70
C ARG A 13 -5.09 -6.87 -19.26
N LEU A 14 -5.18 -5.56 -19.03
CA LEU A 14 -5.15 -5.00 -17.69
C LEU A 14 -6.40 -5.39 -16.90
N TYR A 15 -7.59 -5.27 -17.48
CA TYR A 15 -8.84 -5.68 -16.83
C TYR A 15 -8.82 -7.18 -16.48
N ASP A 16 -8.38 -8.01 -17.42
CA ASP A 16 -8.23 -9.45 -17.19
C ASP A 16 -7.24 -9.71 -16.03
N ALA A 17 -6.07 -9.09 -16.04
CA ALA A 17 -5.07 -9.25 -14.98
C ALA A 17 -5.59 -8.83 -13.60
N LEU A 18 -6.31 -7.71 -13.53
CA LEU A 18 -6.93 -7.24 -12.30
C LEU A 18 -7.98 -8.25 -11.82
N ASP A 19 -8.83 -8.77 -12.71
CA ASP A 19 -9.86 -9.74 -12.33
C ASP A 19 -9.29 -11.11 -11.92
N HIS A 20 -8.08 -11.45 -12.36
CA HIS A 20 -7.36 -12.66 -11.94
C HIS A 20 -6.67 -12.52 -10.58
N PHE A 21 -6.48 -11.31 -10.06
CA PHE A 21 -5.81 -11.12 -8.78
C PHE A 21 -6.59 -11.79 -7.63
N ARG A 22 -5.90 -12.54 -6.78
CA ARG A 22 -6.48 -13.23 -5.63
C ARG A 22 -5.75 -12.86 -4.35
N CYS A 23 -6.49 -12.65 -3.26
CA CYS A 23 -5.92 -12.52 -1.92
C CYS A 23 -6.83 -13.22 -0.92
N CYS A 24 -6.69 -14.54 -0.78
CA CYS A 24 -7.55 -15.33 0.11
C CYS A 24 -7.33 -15.05 1.61
N LYS A 25 -6.32 -14.25 1.97
CA LYS A 25 -6.05 -13.82 3.35
C LYS A 25 -6.80 -12.56 3.74
N ASP A 26 -7.18 -11.75 2.75
CA ASP A 26 -7.88 -10.49 2.97
C ASP A 26 -8.72 -10.17 1.73
N ASN A 27 -10.03 -10.37 1.86
CA ASN A 27 -10.97 -10.17 0.75
C ASN A 27 -11.14 -8.68 0.41
N ASP A 28 -10.86 -7.76 1.34
CA ASP A 28 -10.97 -6.32 1.07
C ASP A 28 -9.82 -5.90 0.14
N ILE A 29 -8.61 -6.44 0.34
CA ILE A 29 -7.48 -6.27 -0.58
C ILE A 29 -7.82 -6.76 -1.99
N GLU A 30 -8.44 -7.93 -2.13
CA GLU A 30 -8.83 -8.46 -3.43
C GLU A 30 -9.93 -7.62 -4.08
N THR A 31 -10.98 -7.32 -3.30
CA THR A 31 -12.14 -6.55 -3.77
C THR A 31 -11.72 -5.15 -4.20
N PHE A 32 -10.82 -4.50 -3.45
CA PHE A 32 -10.30 -3.19 -3.79
C PHE A 32 -9.67 -3.20 -5.18
N LEU A 33 -8.74 -4.12 -5.44
CA LEU A 33 -8.01 -4.13 -6.71
C LEU A 33 -8.93 -4.45 -7.90
N ARG A 34 -9.82 -5.44 -7.72
CA ARG A 34 -10.72 -5.92 -8.79
C ARG A 34 -11.83 -4.93 -9.13
N LYS A 35 -12.39 -4.24 -8.14
CA LYS A 35 -13.64 -3.49 -8.30
C LYS A 35 -13.51 -1.99 -8.04
N ASN A 36 -12.65 -1.57 -7.11
CA ASN A 36 -12.64 -0.20 -6.60
C ASN A 36 -11.46 0.63 -7.13
N ALA A 37 -10.36 -0.03 -7.55
CA ALA A 37 -9.12 0.64 -7.92
C ALA A 37 -9.31 1.74 -8.97
N PHE A 38 -10.08 1.46 -10.04
CA PHE A 38 -10.34 2.46 -11.08
C PHE A 38 -11.15 3.66 -10.57
N GLU A 39 -12.16 3.44 -9.72
CA GLU A 39 -12.91 4.54 -9.14
C GLU A 39 -12.01 5.42 -8.28
N PHE A 40 -11.17 4.83 -7.44
CA PHE A 40 -10.24 5.55 -6.57
C PHE A 40 -9.22 6.37 -7.37
N ILE A 41 -8.70 5.83 -8.47
CA ILE A 41 -7.80 6.54 -9.38
C ILE A 41 -8.53 7.69 -10.06
N ASN A 42 -9.71 7.43 -10.63
CA ASN A 42 -10.48 8.43 -11.37
C ASN A 42 -10.92 9.60 -10.48
N ARG A 43 -11.17 9.34 -9.19
CA ARG A 43 -11.47 10.38 -8.19
C ARG A 43 -10.23 11.08 -7.64
N GLY A 44 -9.02 10.64 -8.01
CA GLY A 44 -7.76 11.18 -7.50
C GLY A 44 -7.53 10.89 -6.01
N TRP A 45 -8.14 9.84 -5.46
CA TRP A 45 -8.03 9.49 -4.04
C TRP A 45 -6.73 8.75 -3.70
N CYS A 46 -6.24 7.92 -4.61
CA CYS A 46 -4.94 7.29 -4.48
C CYS A 46 -4.34 6.96 -5.85
N SER A 47 -3.04 6.75 -5.85
CA SER A 47 -2.34 6.05 -6.93
C SER A 47 -2.28 4.56 -6.61
N VAL A 48 -2.42 3.71 -7.63
CA VAL A 48 -2.29 2.26 -7.54
C VAL A 48 -1.08 1.83 -8.36
N TYR A 49 -0.20 1.05 -7.73
CA TYR A 49 1.02 0.52 -8.34
C TYR A 49 0.93 -1.00 -8.36
N LEU A 50 1.09 -1.59 -9.55
CA LEU A 50 1.11 -3.04 -9.75
C LEU A 50 2.56 -3.50 -9.83
N ILE A 51 2.88 -4.58 -9.12
CA ILE A 51 4.13 -5.31 -9.26
C ILE A 51 3.79 -6.57 -10.03
N VAL A 52 4.42 -6.72 -11.20
CA VAL A 52 4.10 -7.77 -12.17
C VAL A 52 5.27 -8.75 -12.30
N ASP A 53 4.94 -9.98 -12.63
CA ASP A 53 5.93 -11.03 -12.97
C ASP A 53 6.66 -10.63 -14.25
N GLU A 54 7.98 -10.47 -14.16
CA GLU A 54 8.82 -9.98 -15.26
C GLU A 54 8.80 -10.92 -16.47
N ALA A 55 8.88 -12.24 -16.25
CA ALA A 55 8.89 -13.21 -17.32
C ALA A 55 7.54 -13.28 -18.06
N ALA A 56 6.42 -13.20 -17.32
CA ALA A 56 5.10 -13.09 -17.91
C ALA A 56 4.94 -11.79 -18.71
N PHE A 57 5.45 -10.68 -18.17
CA PHE A 57 5.40 -9.37 -18.82
C PHE A 57 6.19 -9.36 -20.14
N ASP A 58 7.39 -9.93 -20.16
CA ASP A 58 8.20 -10.10 -21.37
C ASP A 58 7.53 -11.01 -22.41
N ALA A 59 6.71 -11.97 -21.96
CA ALA A 59 5.87 -12.80 -22.82
C ALA A 59 4.57 -12.08 -23.30
N GLY A 60 4.34 -10.84 -22.88
CA GLY A 60 3.18 -10.03 -23.26
C GLY A 60 1.94 -10.26 -22.40
N GLU A 61 2.09 -10.93 -21.25
CA GLU A 61 1.04 -11.19 -20.27
C GLU A 61 1.19 -10.30 -19.05
N ILE A 62 0.07 -9.85 -18.46
CA ILE A 62 0.11 -9.08 -17.21
C ILE A 62 -0.28 -10.03 -16.08
N LYS A 63 0.71 -10.49 -15.31
CA LYS A 63 0.51 -11.29 -14.11
C LYS A 63 0.90 -10.48 -12.89
N ILE A 64 -0.08 -10.18 -12.03
CA ILE A 64 0.11 -9.31 -10.85
C ILE A 64 0.55 -10.17 -9.67
N ASP A 65 1.79 -9.99 -9.23
CA ASP A 65 2.33 -10.66 -8.03
C ASP A 65 1.95 -9.92 -6.75
N ALA A 66 1.86 -8.59 -6.82
CA ALA A 66 1.49 -7.73 -5.70
C ALA A 66 1.00 -6.36 -6.19
N TYR A 67 0.42 -5.59 -5.29
CA TYR A 67 0.14 -4.18 -5.52
C TYR A 67 0.25 -3.38 -4.23
N PHE A 68 0.44 -2.07 -4.36
CA PHE A 68 0.29 -1.14 -3.26
C PHE A 68 -0.39 0.14 -3.73
N THR A 69 -0.93 0.89 -2.78
CA THR A 69 -1.51 2.21 -3.05
C THR A 69 -0.78 3.30 -2.29
N LEU A 70 -0.67 4.48 -2.89
CA LEU A 70 -0.13 5.66 -2.25
C LEU A 70 -1.16 6.79 -2.29
N SER A 71 -1.34 7.47 -1.17
CA SER A 71 -2.12 8.70 -1.06
C SER A 71 -1.53 9.62 0.00
N HIS A 72 -2.18 10.76 0.24
CA HIS A 72 -1.79 11.67 1.32
C HIS A 72 -2.79 11.56 2.46
N LYS A 73 -2.28 11.52 3.70
CA LYS A 73 -3.12 11.58 4.90
C LYS A 73 -2.59 12.62 5.87
N SER A 74 -3.51 13.45 6.37
CA SER A 74 -3.26 14.36 7.48
C SER A 74 -3.86 13.78 8.75
N LEU A 75 -3.07 13.72 9.82
CA LEU A 75 -3.53 13.25 11.13
C LEU A 75 -3.43 14.36 12.16
N ILE A 76 -4.38 14.38 13.09
CA ILE A 76 -4.29 15.16 14.33
C ILE A 76 -3.80 14.18 15.40
N PRO A 77 -2.66 14.44 16.07
CA PRO A 77 -2.15 13.54 17.10
C PRO A 77 -3.10 13.47 18.30
N GLU A 78 -3.47 12.25 18.69
CA GLU A 78 -4.32 11.99 19.85
C GLU A 78 -3.55 11.19 20.89
N ASN A 79 -3.38 11.75 22.09
CA ASN A 79 -2.61 11.12 23.18
C ASN A 79 -1.17 10.72 22.77
N VAL A 80 -0.59 11.38 21.77
CA VAL A 80 0.77 11.14 21.29
C VAL A 80 1.77 12.03 22.04
N SER A 81 2.91 11.47 22.44
CA SER A 81 3.96 12.23 23.13
C SER A 81 4.57 13.31 22.23
N LYS A 82 4.95 14.45 22.84
CA LYS A 82 5.66 15.55 22.15
C LYS A 82 6.94 15.09 21.43
N SER A 83 7.64 14.09 21.97
CA SER A 83 8.83 13.52 21.33
C SER A 83 8.49 12.76 20.04
N LYS A 84 7.38 12.02 20.02
CA LYS A 84 6.91 11.30 18.83
C LYS A 84 6.36 12.28 17.78
N ILE A 85 5.62 13.31 18.20
CA ILE A 85 5.20 14.41 17.32
C ILE A 85 6.43 15.05 16.66
N LYS A 86 7.42 15.48 17.45
CA LYS A 86 8.68 16.06 16.93
C LYS A 86 9.42 15.13 15.97
N SER A 87 9.43 13.83 16.24
CA SER A 87 10.04 12.83 15.34
C SER A 87 9.35 12.84 13.97
N ALA A 88 8.02 12.78 13.97
CA ALA A 88 7.20 12.65 12.77
C ALA A 88 7.02 13.96 11.98
N SER A 89 7.00 15.13 12.64
CA SER A 89 6.80 16.44 11.99
C SER A 89 8.06 17.31 11.91
N GLY A 90 9.03 17.11 12.81
CA GLY A 90 10.14 18.04 13.05
C GLY A 90 9.86 19.10 14.11
N ASP A 91 8.61 19.26 14.54
CA ASP A 91 8.17 20.24 15.52
C ASP A 91 7.24 19.61 16.56
N LYS A 92 7.62 19.72 17.83
CA LYS A 92 6.92 19.08 18.96
C LYS A 92 5.51 19.63 19.22
N ASP A 93 5.22 20.84 18.72
CA ASP A 93 3.95 21.54 18.94
C ASP A 93 3.06 21.54 17.68
N SER A 94 3.43 20.75 16.65
CA SER A 94 2.62 20.54 15.44
C SER A 94 1.25 19.97 15.78
N LYS A 95 0.19 20.64 15.32
CA LYS A 95 -1.22 20.24 15.53
C LYS A 95 -1.76 19.29 14.48
N SER A 96 -1.13 19.25 13.30
CA SER A 96 -1.46 18.33 12.22
C SER A 96 -0.18 17.85 11.56
N LEU A 97 -0.14 16.58 11.19
CA LEU A 97 1.00 15.92 10.57
C LEU A 97 0.58 15.34 9.23
N HIS A 98 1.42 15.55 8.22
CA HIS A 98 1.21 15.03 6.87
C HIS A 98 2.07 13.80 6.64
N PHE A 99 1.45 12.77 6.07
CA PHE A 99 2.08 11.50 5.74
C PHE A 99 1.78 11.11 4.30
N VAL A 100 2.68 10.34 3.70
CA VAL A 100 2.32 9.50 2.56
C VAL A 100 1.74 8.21 3.12
N LEU A 101 0.47 7.95 2.84
CA LEU A 101 -0.22 6.74 3.29
C LEU A 101 0.03 5.63 2.27
N ILE A 102 0.57 4.50 2.74
CA ILE A 102 0.49 3.22 2.03
C ILE A 102 -0.84 2.58 2.44
N GLY A 103 -1.89 2.86 1.67
CA GLY A 103 -3.27 2.58 2.10
C GLY A 103 -3.66 1.12 1.95
N GLN A 104 -3.07 0.43 0.98
CA GLN A 104 -3.29 -0.99 0.71
C GLN A 104 -1.93 -1.61 0.35
N LEU A 105 -1.69 -2.83 0.81
CA LEU A 105 -0.54 -3.65 0.46
C LEU A 105 -1.04 -5.06 0.21
N GLY A 106 -1.20 -5.40 -1.06
CA GLY A 106 -1.75 -6.69 -1.49
C GLY A 106 -0.68 -7.58 -2.09
N LYS A 107 -0.68 -8.85 -1.69
CA LYS A 107 0.13 -9.91 -2.30
C LYS A 107 -0.81 -10.94 -2.91
N TYR A 108 -0.46 -11.45 -4.10
CA TYR A 108 -1.21 -12.53 -4.71
C TYR A 108 -1.11 -13.81 -3.88
N ILE A 109 -2.27 -14.27 -3.41
CA ILE A 109 -2.45 -15.50 -2.64
C ILE A 109 -3.78 -16.12 -3.07
N GLU A 110 -3.72 -17.21 -3.82
CA GLU A 110 -4.89 -18.00 -4.21
C GLU A 110 -5.00 -19.25 -3.34
N LYS A 111 -6.22 -19.56 -2.90
CA LYS A 111 -6.54 -20.83 -2.25
C LYS A 111 -6.97 -21.84 -3.31
N LEU A 112 -6.21 -22.92 -3.45
CA LEU A 112 -6.46 -23.98 -4.43
C LEU A 112 -7.56 -24.95 -3.94
N PRO A 113 -8.20 -25.71 -4.86
CA PRO A 113 -9.26 -26.66 -4.49
C PRO A 113 -8.85 -27.76 -3.51
N ASP A 114 -7.57 -28.14 -3.50
CA ASP A 114 -7.00 -29.12 -2.56
C ASP A 114 -6.72 -28.54 -1.16
N GLY A 115 -7.01 -27.25 -0.95
CA GLY A 115 -6.82 -26.53 0.30
C GLY A 115 -5.42 -25.92 0.47
N THR A 116 -4.51 -26.13 -0.48
CA THR A 116 -3.19 -25.49 -0.49
C THR A 116 -3.27 -24.04 -0.97
N GLU A 117 -2.18 -23.29 -0.81
CA GLU A 117 -2.12 -21.88 -1.20
C GLU A 117 -1.02 -21.68 -2.25
N LEU A 118 -1.42 -21.14 -3.40
CA LEU A 118 -0.49 -20.61 -4.39
C LEU A 118 -0.18 -19.16 -4.03
N ARG A 119 1.09 -18.83 -3.87
CA ARG A 119 1.55 -17.51 -3.42
C ARG A 119 2.56 -16.97 -4.42
N ALA A 120 2.47 -15.68 -4.74
CA ALA A 120 3.55 -15.01 -5.44
C ALA A 120 4.87 -15.12 -4.64
N GLY A 121 6.00 -15.17 -5.35
CA GLY A 121 7.32 -15.30 -4.73
C GLY A 121 7.71 -14.09 -3.88
N ILE A 122 7.22 -12.90 -4.24
CA ILE A 122 7.56 -11.62 -3.61
C ILE A 122 7.23 -11.56 -2.11
N ALA A 123 8.20 -11.18 -1.29
CA ALA A 123 8.01 -10.97 0.14
C ALA A 123 7.33 -9.62 0.43
N SER A 124 6.63 -9.51 1.57
CA SER A 124 5.99 -8.24 1.96
C SER A 124 6.98 -7.08 2.12
N GLY A 125 8.23 -7.38 2.53
CA GLY A 125 9.30 -6.39 2.61
C GLY A 125 9.68 -5.82 1.23
N GLU A 126 9.72 -6.66 0.20
CA GLU A 126 10.01 -6.22 -1.18
C GLU A 126 8.90 -5.32 -1.72
N ILE A 127 7.63 -5.61 -1.39
CA ILE A 127 6.50 -4.73 -1.76
C ILE A 127 6.67 -3.35 -1.10
N LEU A 128 7.10 -3.30 0.17
CA LEU A 128 7.43 -2.05 0.85
C LEU A 128 8.63 -1.35 0.22
N ASP A 129 9.66 -2.09 -0.20
CA ASP A 129 10.82 -1.52 -0.88
C ASP A 129 10.38 -0.75 -2.14
N TYR A 130 9.56 -1.35 -3.00
CA TYR A 130 8.97 -0.69 -4.17
C TYR A 130 8.13 0.54 -3.78
N ALA A 131 7.32 0.44 -2.73
CA ALA A 131 6.54 1.59 -2.25
C ALA A 131 7.46 2.74 -1.82
N PHE A 132 8.52 2.45 -1.07
CA PHE A 132 9.47 3.45 -0.61
C PHE A 132 10.34 4.02 -1.74
N GLU A 133 10.61 3.27 -2.81
CA GLU A 133 11.24 3.82 -4.01
C GLU A 133 10.40 4.93 -4.63
N VAL A 134 9.10 4.68 -4.82
CA VAL A 134 8.18 5.70 -5.35
C VAL A 134 8.05 6.89 -4.39
N ILE A 135 7.95 6.63 -3.09
CA ILE A 135 7.87 7.70 -2.07
C ILE A 135 9.14 8.57 -2.09
N ARG A 136 10.33 7.97 -2.14
CA ARG A 136 11.61 8.71 -2.20
C ARG A 136 11.75 9.51 -3.50
N ALA A 137 11.34 8.95 -4.64
CA ALA A 137 11.32 9.67 -5.90
C ALA A 137 10.38 10.90 -5.81
N SER A 138 9.19 10.71 -5.23
CA SER A 138 8.18 11.77 -5.07
C SER A 138 8.62 12.85 -4.08
N ASN A 139 9.36 12.50 -3.03
CA ASN A 139 9.87 13.42 -2.02
C ASN A 139 10.79 14.51 -2.59
N SER A 140 11.42 14.27 -3.74
CA SER A 140 12.21 15.29 -4.46
C SER A 140 11.35 16.40 -5.09
N LEU A 141 10.07 16.11 -5.35
CA LEU A 141 9.11 17.04 -5.96
C LEU A 141 8.17 17.64 -4.92
N ILE A 142 7.66 16.80 -4.01
CA ILE A 142 6.73 17.18 -2.95
C ILE A 142 7.28 16.61 -1.63
N PRO A 143 7.98 17.44 -0.82
CA PRO A 143 8.60 16.96 0.40
C PRO A 143 7.60 16.34 1.38
N CYS A 144 7.89 15.11 1.79
CA CYS A 144 7.14 14.34 2.78
C CYS A 144 8.12 13.75 3.78
N ARG A 145 7.85 13.93 5.08
CA ARG A 145 8.77 13.49 6.13
C ARG A 145 8.60 12.04 6.54
N CYS A 146 7.38 11.51 6.43
CA CYS A 146 7.02 10.20 6.93
C CYS A 146 6.03 9.49 6.01
N ALA A 147 6.19 8.17 5.95
CA ALA A 147 5.18 7.25 5.45
C ALA A 147 4.32 6.74 6.62
N LEU A 148 3.08 6.38 6.33
CA LEU A 148 2.08 5.85 7.26
C LEU A 148 1.50 4.53 6.71
N VAL A 149 1.29 3.56 7.58
CA VAL A 149 0.49 2.35 7.33
C VAL A 149 -0.57 2.21 8.41
N GLU A 150 -1.69 1.61 8.04
CA GLU A 150 -2.83 1.36 8.92
C GLU A 150 -3.14 -0.13 8.91
N CYS A 151 -3.36 -0.73 10.08
CA CYS A 151 -3.73 -2.14 10.17
C CYS A 151 -4.57 -2.47 11.39
N SER A 152 -5.31 -3.57 11.30
CA SER A 152 -6.03 -4.17 12.42
C SER A 152 -5.08 -4.70 13.50
N GLU A 153 -5.67 -5.23 14.58
CA GLU A 153 -4.94 -5.95 15.63
C GLU A 153 -4.54 -7.37 15.20
N GLU A 154 -3.81 -7.49 14.08
CA GLU A 154 -3.25 -8.76 13.60
C GLU A 154 -1.74 -8.80 13.89
N PRO A 155 -1.27 -9.62 14.85
CA PRO A 155 0.12 -9.63 15.28
C PRO A 155 1.12 -9.88 14.15
N LYS A 156 0.77 -10.72 13.16
CA LYS A 156 1.67 -10.99 12.03
C LYS A 156 1.87 -9.77 11.14
N VAL A 157 0.80 -9.01 10.90
CA VAL A 157 0.84 -7.80 10.08
C VAL A 157 1.60 -6.69 10.81
N GLN A 158 1.30 -6.47 12.09
CA GLN A 158 2.04 -5.50 12.90
C GLN A 158 3.52 -5.86 12.98
N LYS A 159 3.85 -7.15 13.16
CA LYS A 159 5.24 -7.61 13.16
C LYS A 159 5.93 -7.32 11.84
N ALA A 160 5.28 -7.59 10.70
CA ALA A 160 5.86 -7.30 9.39
C ALA A 160 6.20 -5.81 9.23
N TYR A 161 5.34 -4.90 9.69
CA TYR A 161 5.64 -3.46 9.66
C TYR A 161 6.74 -3.08 10.64
N THR A 162 6.74 -3.60 11.87
CA THR A 162 7.79 -3.27 12.85
C THR A 162 9.15 -3.86 12.47
N ASP A 163 9.18 -5.02 11.82
CA ASP A 163 10.40 -5.62 11.27
C ASP A 163 10.95 -4.75 10.13
N TYR A 164 10.06 -4.09 9.37
CA TYR A 164 10.40 -3.06 8.39
C TYR A 164 10.60 -1.66 9.03
N GLU A 165 10.82 -1.59 10.34
CA GLU A 165 11.15 -0.39 11.12
C GLU A 165 10.06 0.68 11.24
N PHE A 166 8.81 0.35 10.89
CA PHE A 166 7.68 1.19 11.26
C PHE A 166 7.51 1.22 12.78
N LYS A 167 7.12 2.38 13.31
CA LYS A 167 6.90 2.61 14.73
C LYS A 167 5.45 2.96 14.98
N LEU A 168 4.86 2.41 16.03
CA LEU A 168 3.49 2.76 16.41
C LEU A 168 3.39 4.27 16.65
N PHE A 169 2.50 4.93 15.89
CA PHE A 169 2.18 6.34 16.04
C PHE A 169 1.10 6.51 17.11
N GLN A 170 -0.10 6.03 16.81
CA GLN A 170 -1.28 6.04 17.68
C GLN A 170 -2.21 4.87 17.32
N TYR A 171 -3.26 4.70 18.12
CA TYR A 171 -4.43 3.90 17.76
C TYR A 171 -5.54 4.87 17.39
N ASP A 172 -6.13 4.71 16.21
CA ASP A 172 -7.29 5.48 15.77
C ASP A 172 -8.55 4.84 16.35
N CYS A 173 -9.09 5.47 17.40
CA CYS A 173 -10.29 4.99 18.09
C CYS A 173 -11.53 5.00 17.19
N ASP A 174 -11.64 5.99 16.30
CA ASP A 174 -12.80 6.15 15.42
C ASP A 174 -12.73 5.16 14.26
N GLY A 175 -11.53 4.98 13.70
CA GLY A 175 -11.28 4.08 12.59
C GLY A 175 -11.05 2.62 12.97
N GLY A 176 -10.82 2.32 14.26
CA GLY A 176 -10.59 0.96 14.75
C GLY A 176 -9.29 0.31 14.27
N HIS A 177 -8.25 1.10 14.01
CA HIS A 177 -6.98 0.59 13.46
C HIS A 177 -5.75 1.24 14.09
N TYR A 178 -4.65 0.49 14.08
CA TYR A 178 -3.34 0.96 14.53
C TYR A 178 -2.65 1.71 13.40
N GLN A 179 -2.13 2.88 13.71
CA GLN A 179 -1.38 3.73 12.79
C GLN A 179 0.11 3.61 13.10
N PHE A 180 0.89 3.14 12.14
CA PHE A 180 2.35 3.09 12.25
C PHE A 180 3.02 4.02 11.25
N TYR A 181 4.09 4.68 11.66
CA TYR A 181 4.84 5.60 10.81
C TYR A 181 6.30 5.20 10.67
N LYS A 182 6.89 5.51 9.51
CA LYS A 182 8.32 5.39 9.23
C LYS A 182 8.80 6.69 8.61
N ARG A 183 9.96 7.18 9.04
CA ARG A 183 10.59 8.36 8.43
C ARG A 183 11.14 7.98 7.06
N ILE A 184 10.95 8.87 6.09
CA ILE A 184 11.46 8.75 4.72
C ILE A 184 12.93 9.18 4.68
#